data_AF-A0A3M1ADS6-F1
#
_entry.id   AF-A0A3M1ADS6-F1
#
_cell.length_a   1.000
_cell.length_b   1.000
_cell.length_c   1.000
_cell.angle_alpha   90.00
_cell.angle_beta   90.00
_cell.angle_gamma   90.00
#
_symmetry.space_group_name_H-M   'P 1'
#
loop_
_entity.id
_entity.type
_entity.pdbx_description
1 polymer ?
#
loop_
_entity_poly.entity_id
_entity_poly.type
_entity_poly.pdbx_seq_one_letter_code
_entity_poly.pdbx_strand_id
1 'polypeptide(L)'
;MMRGKFNVLFVSSEIRPFVQGGCTAEFSGTFPKFIKNLGHDIRLMMPNYKLINERKFVLRDVIRLQGMDIKIADKQIKTNGKSSFLPEAKVQIYFLDNKYYFDREGLYEDPASGKEYKDNPERFMYFCKSCLETLKMLHWQPDVIHCNDWQTALIPVYLKTLYKEDPFFKNTHTLLTIHDFTTQGNYNFKNNLLAHELESLGLALEGSFLKDGIRYADLLNTISEAHLQEVLKNEGFNFNLADVLNEKKDEI
;
A
#
# COMPACT_ATOMS: atom_id res chain seq x y z
N MET A 1 -15.75 -25.08 14.01
CA MET A 1 -14.67 -25.21 13.00
C MET A 1 -13.54 -24.30 13.42
N MET A 2 -12.32 -24.82 13.65
CA MET A 2 -11.16 -23.93 13.79
C MET A 2 -10.97 -23.22 12.46
N ARG A 3 -11.15 -21.89 12.42
CA ARG A 3 -10.81 -21.09 11.25
C ARG A 3 -9.32 -21.35 10.94
N GLY A 4 -9.01 -21.69 9.69
CA GLY A 4 -7.63 -21.96 9.27
C GLY A 4 -6.70 -20.79 9.61
N LYS A 5 -5.42 -21.10 9.82
CA LYS A 5 -4.39 -20.08 9.99
C LYS A 5 -4.06 -19.45 8.64
N PHE A 6 -4.39 -18.16 8.46
CA PHE A 6 -4.00 -17.38 7.29
C PHE A 6 -2.63 -16.71 7.46
N ASN A 7 -1.96 -16.52 6.34
CA ASN A 7 -0.82 -15.61 6.16
C ASN A 7 -1.33 -14.26 5.63
N VAL A 8 -1.12 -13.20 6.39
CA VAL A 8 -1.62 -11.86 6.10
C VAL A 8 -0.46 -10.89 5.91
N LEU A 9 -0.30 -10.33 4.71
CA LEU A 9 0.54 -9.15 4.53
C LEU A 9 -0.30 -7.91 4.82
N PHE A 10 0.11 -7.10 5.79
CA PHE A 10 -0.49 -5.80 6.05
C PHE A 10 0.42 -4.71 5.47
N VAL A 11 -0.07 -3.95 4.49
CA VAL A 11 0.69 -2.90 3.82
C VAL A 11 0.08 -1.55 4.15
N SER A 12 0.89 -0.63 4.65
CA SER A 12 0.46 0.72 4.96
C SER A 12 1.60 1.71 4.76
N SER A 13 1.27 2.92 4.33
CA SER A 13 2.21 4.03 4.24
C SER A 13 2.53 4.63 5.62
N GLU A 14 1.71 4.38 6.64
CA GLU A 14 1.88 4.97 7.97
C GLU A 14 1.65 3.92 9.06
N ILE A 15 2.63 3.74 9.95
CA ILE A 15 2.55 2.76 11.04
C ILE A 15 3.16 3.36 12.31
N ARG A 16 2.33 3.52 13.35
CA ARG A 16 2.82 3.87 14.69
C ARG A 16 3.54 2.65 15.31
N PRO A 17 4.71 2.80 15.96
CA PRO A 17 5.38 4.05 16.36
C PRO A 17 6.46 4.55 15.39
N PHE A 18 6.62 3.97 14.20
CA PHE A 18 7.73 4.27 13.29
C PHE A 18 7.61 5.66 12.66
N VAL A 19 6.42 6.00 12.18
CA VAL A 19 6.07 7.35 11.75
C VAL A 19 4.84 7.81 12.53
N GLN A 20 4.88 9.06 12.99
CA GLN A 20 3.73 9.69 13.61
C GLN A 20 2.84 10.22 12.48
N GLY A 21 1.58 9.79 12.47
CA GLY A 21 0.62 10.13 11.44
C GLY A 21 -0.77 10.34 12.03
N GLY A 22 -1.79 10.22 11.17
CA GLY A 22 -3.20 10.35 11.53
C GLY A 22 -3.85 9.05 12.01
N CYS A 23 -5.16 8.93 11.84
CA CYS A 23 -5.93 7.72 12.20
C CYS A 23 -5.39 6.45 11.53
N THR A 24 -4.92 6.53 10.28
CA THR A 24 -4.31 5.41 9.55
C THR A 24 -3.09 4.85 10.29
N ALA A 25 -2.24 5.70 10.87
CA ALA A 25 -1.04 5.28 11.59
C ALA A 25 -1.38 4.56 12.91
N GLU A 26 -2.38 5.06 13.64
CA GLU A 26 -2.92 4.45 14.86
C GLU A 26 -3.54 3.07 14.57
N PHE A 27 -4.41 3.00 13.56
CA PHE A 27 -5.00 1.73 13.13
C PHE A 27 -3.90 0.72 12.73
N SER A 28 -2.95 1.14 11.90
CA SER A 28 -1.87 0.28 11.42
C SER A 28 -0.91 -0.18 12.53
N GLY A 29 -0.76 0.59 13.60
CA GLY A 29 0.03 0.22 14.77
C GLY A 29 -0.68 -0.76 15.73
N THR A 30 -2.01 -0.85 15.66
CA THR A 30 -2.82 -1.62 16.61
C THR A 30 -3.46 -2.87 16.00
N PHE A 31 -4.03 -2.76 14.80
CA PHE A 31 -4.72 -3.83 14.09
C PHE A 31 -3.90 -5.13 13.98
N PRO A 32 -2.59 -5.11 13.65
CA PRO A 32 -1.82 -6.33 13.48
C PRO A 32 -1.71 -7.20 14.74
N LYS A 33 -1.79 -6.58 15.93
CA LYS A 33 -1.80 -7.30 17.22
C LYS A 33 -3.04 -8.18 17.34
N PHE A 34 -4.20 -7.70 16.89
CA PHE A 34 -5.45 -8.47 16.93
C PHE A 34 -5.39 -9.67 15.98
N ILE A 35 -4.92 -9.46 14.74
CA ILE A 35 -4.76 -10.54 13.75
C ILE A 35 -3.81 -11.63 14.25
N LYS A 36 -2.68 -11.24 14.84
CA LYS A 36 -1.75 -12.20 15.44
C LYS A 36 -2.39 -12.95 16.62
N ASN A 37 -3.14 -12.27 17.48
CA ASN A 37 -3.82 -12.89 18.63
C ASN A 37 -4.94 -13.87 18.21
N LEU A 38 -5.52 -13.69 17.02
CA LEU A 38 -6.44 -14.67 16.41
C LEU A 38 -5.71 -15.91 15.85
N GLY A 39 -4.38 -15.96 15.92
CA GLY A 39 -3.56 -17.11 15.53
C GLY A 39 -3.02 -17.06 14.10
N HIS A 40 -3.25 -15.97 13.37
CA HIS A 40 -2.76 -15.78 11.99
C HIS A 40 -1.28 -15.36 11.96
N ASP A 41 -0.56 -15.74 10.89
CA ASP A 41 0.79 -15.20 10.64
C ASP A 41 0.63 -13.87 9.90
N ILE A 42 1.06 -12.79 10.52
CA ILE A 42 0.97 -11.45 9.94
C ILE A 42 2.36 -10.84 9.81
N ARG A 43 2.59 -10.15 8.70
CA ARG A 43 3.80 -9.37 8.44
C ARG A 43 3.39 -8.00 7.93
N LEU A 44 4.19 -6.98 8.24
CA LEU A 44 3.93 -5.61 7.80
C LEU A 44 4.95 -5.17 6.77
N MET A 45 4.54 -4.33 5.83
CA MET A 45 5.43 -3.58 4.94
C MET A 45 5.06 -2.10 4.96
N MET A 46 6.08 -1.25 5.06
CA MET A 46 5.95 0.20 4.92
C MET A 46 7.17 0.79 4.20
N PRO A 47 7.09 2.03 3.69
CA PRO A 47 8.26 2.73 3.18
C PRO A 47 9.29 3.02 4.29
N ASN A 48 10.58 3.00 3.96
CA ASN A 48 11.63 3.44 4.89
C ASN A 48 11.81 4.96 4.85
N TYR A 49 10.90 5.71 5.48
CA TYR A 49 10.99 7.17 5.53
C TYR A 49 12.18 7.66 6.38
N LYS A 50 12.73 8.81 5.99
CA LYS A 50 13.74 9.57 6.76
C LYS A 50 13.37 9.77 8.23
N LEU A 51 12.07 9.96 8.49
CA LEU A 51 11.51 10.22 9.82
C LEU A 51 11.66 9.03 10.79
N ILE A 52 11.91 7.83 10.27
CA ILE A 52 12.04 6.62 11.09
C ILE A 52 13.39 6.64 11.80
N ASN A 53 13.35 6.63 13.12
CA ASN A 53 14.57 6.48 13.92
C ASN A 53 15.06 5.02 13.91
N GLU A 54 15.89 4.69 12.92
CA GLU A 54 16.38 3.33 12.71
C GLU A 54 17.09 2.73 13.93
N ARG A 55 17.84 3.56 14.69
CA ARG A 55 18.55 3.11 15.89
C ARG A 55 17.60 2.77 17.03
N LYS A 56 16.62 3.64 17.30
CA LYS A 56 15.60 3.44 18.34
C LYS A 56 14.81 2.15 18.09
N PHE A 57 14.48 1.90 16.82
CA PHE A 57 13.67 0.77 16.42
C PHE A 57 14.47 -0.44 15.93
N VAL A 58 15.80 -0.38 16.01
CA VAL A 58 16.71 -1.50 15.69
C VAL A 58 16.43 -2.07 14.30
N LEU A 59 16.33 -1.22 13.29
CA LEU A 59 16.18 -1.66 11.90
C LEU A 59 17.49 -2.34 11.45
N ARG A 60 17.36 -3.52 10.82
CA ARG A 60 18.49 -4.30 10.32
C ARG A 60 18.31 -4.62 8.85
N ASP A 61 19.39 -4.55 8.08
CA ASP A 61 19.38 -4.96 6.68
C ASP A 61 19.00 -6.44 6.55
N VAL A 62 18.17 -6.74 5.56
CA VAL A 62 17.82 -8.10 5.19
C VAL A 62 18.64 -8.48 3.96
N ILE A 63 19.61 -9.38 4.13
CA ILE A 63 20.55 -9.77 3.07
C ILE A 63 19.83 -10.16 1.77
N ARG A 64 18.74 -10.94 1.87
CA ARG A 64 17.97 -11.39 0.70
C ARG A 64 17.20 -10.27 -0.01
N LEU A 65 17.02 -9.13 0.63
CA LEU A 65 16.34 -7.96 0.06
C LEU A 65 17.32 -6.89 -0.41
N GLN A 66 18.63 -7.18 -0.48
CA GLN A 66 19.62 -6.24 -0.98
C GLN A 66 19.64 -6.19 -2.50
N GLY A 67 19.58 -4.99 -3.07
CA GLY A 67 19.73 -4.75 -4.50
C GLY A 67 18.64 -5.35 -5.39
N MET A 68 17.42 -5.52 -4.86
CA MET A 68 16.26 -5.97 -5.63
C MET A 68 15.97 -4.99 -6.77
N ASP A 69 15.63 -5.50 -7.95
CA ASP A 69 15.29 -4.70 -9.11
C ASP A 69 13.79 -4.46 -9.19
N ILE A 70 13.38 -3.21 -9.03
CA ILE A 70 11.99 -2.78 -9.19
C ILE A 70 11.85 -2.02 -10.50
N LYS A 71 11.09 -2.59 -11.43
CA LYS A 71 10.85 -1.97 -12.73
C LYS A 71 9.70 -0.97 -12.63
N ILE A 72 9.97 0.30 -12.94
CA ILE A 72 8.99 1.38 -13.05
C ILE A 72 9.17 2.02 -14.42
N ALA A 73 8.13 1.93 -15.26
CA ALA A 73 8.22 2.23 -16.68
C ALA A 73 9.45 1.51 -17.29
N ASP A 74 10.35 2.27 -17.93
CA ASP A 74 11.58 1.76 -18.53
C ASP A 74 12.78 1.77 -17.58
N LYS A 75 12.60 2.20 -16.33
CA LYS A 75 13.68 2.30 -15.34
C LYS A 75 13.72 1.07 -14.44
N GLN A 76 14.93 0.59 -14.17
CA GLN A 76 15.18 -0.35 -13.08
C GLN A 76 15.71 0.42 -11.88
N ILE A 77 15.00 0.32 -10.76
CA ILE A 77 15.33 0.99 -9.52
C ILE A 77 15.80 -0.07 -8.54
N LYS A 78 17.01 0.11 -7.99
CA LYS A 78 17.55 -0.77 -6.95
C LYS A 78 16.90 -0.44 -5.61
N THR A 79 16.44 -1.49 -4.93
CA THR A 79 15.74 -1.43 -3.65
C THR A 79 16.46 -2.28 -2.63
N ASN A 80 16.54 -1.78 -1.40
CA ASN A 80 16.97 -2.55 -0.25
C ASN A 80 15.80 -2.74 0.72
N GLY A 81 15.80 -3.85 1.46
CA GLY A 81 14.85 -4.09 2.54
C GLY A 81 15.54 -4.11 3.90
N LYS A 82 14.99 -3.38 4.86
CA LYS A 82 15.31 -3.51 6.29
C LYS A 82 14.17 -4.20 7.00
N SER A 83 14.43 -4.68 8.21
CA SER A 83 13.43 -5.35 9.04
C SER A 83 13.56 -4.98 10.51
N SER A 84 12.43 -5.05 11.21
CA SER A 84 12.35 -4.96 12.67
C SER A 84 11.06 -5.65 13.15
N PHE A 85 10.65 -5.40 14.39
CA PHE A 85 9.37 -5.80 14.93
C PHE A 85 8.55 -4.60 15.34
N LEU A 86 7.24 -4.65 15.07
CA LEU A 86 6.27 -3.73 15.66
C LEU A 86 6.34 -3.89 17.21
N PRO A 87 6.71 -2.84 17.96
CA PRO A 87 6.77 -2.89 19.41
C PRO A 87 5.39 -3.27 19.98
N GLU A 88 5.37 -3.99 21.10
CA GLU A 88 4.18 -4.64 21.70
C GLU A 88 3.61 -5.84 20.96
N ALA A 89 3.33 -5.74 19.66
CA ALA A 89 2.73 -6.85 18.91
C ALA A 89 3.74 -7.97 18.62
N LYS A 90 5.05 -7.64 18.61
CA LYS A 90 6.14 -8.54 18.17
C LYS A 90 5.84 -9.12 16.78
N VAL A 91 5.32 -8.29 15.89
CA VAL A 91 4.98 -8.67 14.51
C VAL A 91 6.12 -8.24 13.60
N GLN A 92 6.55 -9.11 12.70
CA GLN A 92 7.62 -8.82 11.75
C GLN A 92 7.20 -7.68 10.82
N ILE A 93 8.04 -6.66 10.69
CA ILE A 93 7.86 -5.55 9.74
C ILE A 93 9.07 -5.43 8.83
N TYR A 94 8.82 -5.09 7.57
CA TYR A 94 9.84 -4.76 6.58
C TYR A 94 9.69 -3.30 6.13
N PHE A 95 10.83 -2.63 5.94
CA PHE A 95 10.93 -1.26 5.49
C PHE A 95 11.61 -1.25 4.14
N LEU A 96 10.92 -0.77 3.11
CA LEU A 96 11.42 -0.77 1.73
C LEU A 96 12.10 0.57 1.46
N ASP A 97 13.41 0.50 1.23
CA ASP A 97 14.28 1.67 1.09
C ASP A 97 14.32 2.18 -0.34
N ASN A 98 14.27 3.51 -0.46
CA ASN A 98 14.64 4.26 -1.63
C ASN A 98 14.90 5.71 -1.22
N LYS A 99 16.17 6.12 -1.18
CA LYS A 99 16.50 7.48 -0.73
C LYS A 99 15.89 8.58 -1.60
N TYR A 100 15.80 8.37 -2.91
CA TYR A 100 15.16 9.35 -3.79
C TYR A 100 13.68 9.58 -3.42
N TYR A 101 12.96 8.51 -3.08
CA TYR A 101 11.53 8.59 -2.74
C TYR A 101 11.24 8.91 -1.27
N PHE A 102 12.06 8.46 -0.33
CA PHE A 102 11.71 8.45 1.09
C PHE A 102 12.68 9.22 2.00
N ASP A 103 13.82 9.70 1.48
CA ASP A 103 14.75 10.58 2.22
C ASP A 103 14.30 12.06 2.17
N ARG A 104 13.13 12.34 2.74
CA ARG A 104 12.51 13.68 2.76
C ARG A 104 11.81 13.97 4.09
N GLU A 105 11.56 15.24 4.37
CA GLU A 105 11.06 15.72 5.67
C GLU A 105 9.57 15.41 5.91
N GLY A 106 8.76 15.32 4.85
CA GLY A 106 7.32 15.04 4.96
C GLY A 106 6.92 13.73 4.30
N LEU A 107 5.76 13.19 4.71
CA LEU A 107 5.24 11.95 4.15
C LEU A 107 4.72 12.17 2.72
N TYR A 108 3.71 13.02 2.52
CA TYR A 108 3.07 13.26 1.21
C TYR A 108 3.24 14.69 0.69
N GLU A 109 3.52 15.62 1.58
CA GLU A 109 3.70 17.04 1.29
C GLU A 109 5.01 17.56 1.86
N ASP A 110 5.50 18.66 1.30
CA ASP A 110 6.62 19.41 1.83
C ASP A 110 6.14 20.22 3.05
N PRO A 111 6.66 19.95 4.27
CA PRO A 111 6.21 20.63 5.49
C PRO A 111 6.41 22.15 5.47
N ALA A 112 7.36 22.67 4.68
CA ALA A 112 7.61 24.11 4.60
C ALA A 112 6.64 24.82 3.65
N SER A 113 6.16 24.14 2.60
CA SER A 113 5.27 24.77 1.60
C SER A 113 3.81 24.31 1.69
N GLY A 114 3.53 23.21 2.38
CA GLY A 114 2.20 22.56 2.44
C GLY A 114 1.74 22.01 1.08
N LYS A 115 2.66 21.83 0.12
CA LYS A 115 2.34 21.30 -1.20
C LYS A 115 2.68 19.82 -1.28
N GLU A 116 1.78 19.05 -1.86
CA GLU A 116 2.04 17.65 -2.17
C GLU A 116 3.28 17.47 -3.06
N TYR A 117 4.06 16.43 -2.80
CA TYR A 117 5.16 16.07 -3.68
C TYR A 117 4.61 15.58 -5.03
N LYS A 118 5.07 16.20 -6.12
CA LYS A 118 4.60 15.90 -7.48
C LYS A 118 4.90 14.46 -7.92
N ASP A 119 5.88 13.81 -7.31
CA ASP A 119 6.28 12.44 -7.59
C ASP A 119 5.52 11.41 -6.73
N ASN A 120 4.53 11.84 -5.92
CA ASN A 120 3.68 10.95 -5.11
C ASN A 120 3.14 9.74 -5.91
N PRO A 121 2.54 9.93 -7.10
CA PRO A 121 2.09 8.81 -7.90
C PRO A 121 3.21 7.79 -8.25
N GLU A 122 4.33 8.25 -8.81
CA GLU A 122 5.47 7.37 -9.18
C GLU A 122 6.04 6.66 -7.95
N ARG A 123 6.14 7.36 -6.83
CA ARG A 123 6.65 6.85 -5.57
C ARG A 123 5.81 5.70 -5.00
N PHE A 124 4.49 5.81 -5.05
CA PHE A 124 3.61 4.75 -4.53
C PHE A 124 3.38 3.62 -5.53
N MET A 125 3.53 3.86 -6.84
CA MET A 125 3.71 2.78 -7.83
C MET A 125 4.96 1.94 -7.49
N TYR A 126 6.10 2.61 -7.25
CA TYR A 126 7.33 1.97 -6.80
C TYR A 126 7.14 1.17 -5.53
N PHE A 127 6.51 1.76 -4.51
CA PHE A 127 6.30 1.08 -3.23
C PHE A 127 5.43 -0.18 -3.39
N CYS A 128 4.31 -0.09 -4.10
CA CYS A 128 3.41 -1.23 -4.34
C CYS A 128 4.13 -2.40 -5.04
N LYS A 129 4.90 -2.12 -6.11
CA LYS A 129 5.71 -3.15 -6.78
C LYS A 129 6.80 -3.72 -5.87
N SER A 130 7.46 -2.85 -5.10
CA SER A 130 8.49 -3.27 -4.13
C SER A 130 7.94 -4.25 -3.10
N CYS A 131 6.70 -4.07 -2.64
CA CYS A 131 6.04 -5.01 -1.72
C CYS A 131 5.87 -6.40 -2.36
N LEU A 132 5.38 -6.47 -3.59
CA LEU A 132 5.15 -7.73 -4.30
C LEU A 132 6.47 -8.47 -4.59
N GLU A 133 7.48 -7.76 -5.08
CA GLU A 133 8.80 -8.35 -5.31
C GLU A 133 9.47 -8.78 -3.99
N THR A 134 9.26 -8.05 -2.91
CA THR A 134 9.73 -8.45 -1.58
C THR A 134 9.10 -9.78 -1.15
N LEU A 135 7.82 -10.03 -1.42
CA LEU A 135 7.19 -11.33 -1.11
C LEU A 135 7.81 -12.49 -1.90
N LYS A 136 8.12 -12.27 -3.18
CA LYS A 136 8.79 -13.28 -4.02
C LYS A 136 10.20 -13.54 -3.54
N MET A 137 10.97 -12.49 -3.25
CA MET A 137 12.31 -12.59 -2.68
C MET A 137 12.27 -13.27 -1.32
N LEU A 138 11.29 -12.94 -0.48
CA LEU A 138 10.61 -13.66 0.60
C LEU A 138 10.45 -15.18 0.54
N HIS A 139 10.14 -15.73 -0.62
CA HIS A 139 9.42 -17.01 -0.73
C HIS A 139 8.30 -17.16 0.31
N TRP A 140 7.59 -16.06 0.61
CA TRP A 140 6.52 -16.05 1.61
C TRP A 140 5.25 -15.59 0.94
N GLN A 141 4.36 -16.55 0.68
CA GLN A 141 3.10 -16.33 -0.02
C GLN A 141 2.01 -15.96 0.99
N PRO A 142 1.43 -14.75 0.90
CA PRO A 142 0.27 -14.38 1.69
C PRO A 142 -1.00 -14.98 1.09
N ASP A 143 -1.92 -15.41 1.96
CA ASP A 143 -3.29 -15.70 1.56
C ASP A 143 -4.06 -14.39 1.31
N VAL A 144 -3.76 -13.36 2.11
CA VAL A 144 -4.39 -12.04 2.02
C VAL A 144 -3.34 -10.93 2.05
N ILE A 145 -3.42 -9.97 1.12
CA ILE A 145 -2.75 -8.68 1.22
C ILE A 145 -3.77 -7.61 1.61
N HIS A 146 -3.63 -7.11 2.83
CA HIS A 146 -4.43 -6.03 3.38
C HIS A 146 -3.78 -4.69 3.06
N CYS A 147 -4.35 -4.00 2.08
CA CYS A 147 -3.96 -2.69 1.60
C CYS A 147 -4.72 -1.60 2.38
N ASN A 148 -4.05 -0.50 2.70
CA ASN A 148 -4.62 0.66 3.38
C ASN A 148 -4.42 1.91 2.51
N ASP A 149 -5.53 2.57 2.18
CA ASP A 149 -5.62 3.82 1.42
C ASP A 149 -4.93 3.79 0.03
N TRP A 150 -4.95 4.95 -0.64
CA TRP A 150 -4.50 5.12 -2.02
C TRP A 150 -3.02 4.76 -2.24
N GLN A 151 -2.19 4.88 -1.21
CA GLN A 151 -0.74 4.62 -1.25
C GLN A 151 -0.42 3.15 -1.53
N THR A 152 -1.37 2.26 -1.26
CA THR A 152 -1.22 0.80 -1.45
C THR A 152 -2.26 0.23 -2.42
N ALA A 153 -3.15 1.08 -2.94
CA ALA A 153 -4.28 0.72 -3.78
C ALA A 153 -3.89 0.16 -5.15
N LEU A 154 -2.64 0.32 -5.61
CA LEU A 154 -2.16 -0.32 -6.84
C LEU A 154 -1.77 -1.80 -6.67
N ILE A 155 -1.60 -2.30 -5.44
CA ILE A 155 -1.33 -3.73 -5.22
C ILE A 155 -2.43 -4.63 -5.85
N PRO A 156 -3.73 -4.44 -5.58
CA PRO A 156 -4.77 -5.24 -6.25
C PRO A 156 -4.73 -5.09 -7.77
N VAL A 157 -4.48 -3.88 -8.29
CA VAL A 157 -4.35 -3.66 -9.74
C VAL A 157 -3.22 -4.53 -10.30
N TYR A 158 -2.02 -4.47 -9.71
CA TYR A 158 -0.88 -5.25 -10.15
C TYR A 158 -1.13 -6.76 -10.06
N LEU A 159 -1.78 -7.24 -9.00
CA LEU A 159 -2.13 -8.65 -8.86
C LEU A 159 -3.09 -9.15 -9.94
N LYS A 160 -4.06 -8.34 -10.35
CA LYS A 160 -5.05 -8.71 -11.37
C LYS A 160 -4.59 -8.45 -12.81
N THR A 161 -3.46 -7.79 -13.00
CA THR A 161 -2.92 -7.43 -14.31
C THR A 161 -1.52 -8.02 -14.50
N LEU A 162 -0.49 -7.35 -14.00
CA LEU A 162 0.92 -7.70 -14.17
C LEU A 162 1.29 -9.07 -13.60
N TYR A 163 0.74 -9.44 -12.44
CA TYR A 163 1.03 -10.70 -11.74
C TYR A 163 -0.10 -11.74 -11.85
N LYS A 164 -1.09 -11.51 -12.71
CA LYS A 164 -2.30 -12.35 -12.83
C LYS A 164 -1.98 -13.82 -13.05
N GLU A 165 -0.99 -14.09 -13.90
CA GLU A 165 -0.57 -15.45 -14.27
C GLU A 165 0.65 -15.93 -13.47
N ASP A 166 1.12 -15.16 -12.48
CA ASP A 166 2.25 -15.56 -11.63
C ASP A 166 1.79 -16.63 -10.62
N PRO A 167 2.31 -17.88 -10.67
CA PRO A 167 1.91 -18.94 -9.75
C PRO A 167 2.13 -18.59 -8.27
N PHE A 168 3.07 -17.68 -7.98
CA PHE A 168 3.35 -17.23 -6.63
C PHE A 168 2.17 -16.50 -5.99
N PHE A 169 1.30 -15.85 -6.77
CA PHE A 169 0.15 -15.09 -6.25
C PHE A 169 -1.21 -15.74 -6.54
N LYS A 170 -1.22 -16.94 -7.13
CA LYS A 170 -2.45 -17.62 -7.59
C LYS A 170 -3.58 -17.69 -6.56
N ASN A 171 -3.26 -17.86 -5.28
CA ASN A 171 -4.22 -17.97 -4.19
C ASN A 171 -4.27 -16.72 -3.28
N THR A 172 -3.56 -15.66 -3.65
CA THR A 172 -3.50 -14.42 -2.88
C THR A 172 -4.71 -13.55 -3.22
N HIS A 173 -5.42 -13.11 -2.19
CA HIS A 173 -6.55 -12.18 -2.30
C HIS A 173 -6.19 -10.83 -1.68
N THR A 174 -6.89 -9.77 -2.04
CA THR A 174 -6.67 -8.43 -1.49
C THR A 174 -7.87 -7.90 -0.72
N LEU A 175 -7.61 -7.28 0.43
CA LEU A 175 -8.56 -6.42 1.13
C LEU A 175 -8.05 -4.97 1.05
N LEU A 176 -8.86 -4.03 0.59
CA LEU A 176 -8.54 -2.61 0.62
C LEU A 176 -9.38 -1.89 1.69
N THR A 177 -8.73 -1.38 2.73
CA THR A 177 -9.36 -0.50 3.73
C THR A 177 -9.17 0.95 3.36
N ILE A 178 -10.27 1.69 3.34
CA ILE A 178 -10.30 3.13 3.10
C ILE A 178 -10.52 3.85 4.43
N HIS A 179 -9.51 4.57 4.89
CA HIS A 179 -9.54 5.38 6.11
C HIS A 179 -9.98 6.81 5.82
N ASP A 180 -9.61 7.33 4.64
CA ASP A 180 -9.92 8.69 4.21
C ASP A 180 -10.28 8.73 2.72
N PHE A 181 -11.53 9.10 2.43
CA PHE A 181 -12.03 9.24 1.05
C PHE A 181 -11.64 10.56 0.39
N THR A 182 -11.12 11.52 1.15
CA THR A 182 -10.73 12.84 0.64
C THR A 182 -9.37 12.82 -0.05
N THR A 183 -8.47 11.92 0.36
CA THR A 183 -7.16 11.73 -0.28
C THR A 183 -7.18 10.49 -1.18
N GLN A 184 -7.00 10.72 -2.48
CA GLN A 184 -7.30 9.69 -3.50
C GLN A 184 -6.08 9.24 -4.32
N GLY A 185 -4.92 9.86 -4.12
CA GLY A 185 -3.74 9.59 -4.93
C GLY A 185 -3.95 9.97 -6.39
N ASN A 186 -4.42 11.19 -6.62
CA ASN A 186 -4.70 11.70 -7.96
C ASN A 186 -3.42 11.76 -8.79
N TYR A 187 -3.49 11.31 -10.03
CA TYR A 187 -2.35 11.29 -10.94
C TYR A 187 -2.74 11.85 -12.30
N ASN A 188 -1.76 12.44 -12.98
CA ASN A 188 -1.86 12.83 -14.38
C ASN A 188 -0.52 12.56 -15.05
N PHE A 189 -0.49 11.53 -15.89
CA PHE A 189 0.66 11.06 -16.63
C PHE A 189 0.52 11.31 -18.14
N LYS A 190 -0.38 12.21 -18.55
CA LYS A 190 -0.42 12.67 -19.95
C LYS A 190 0.95 13.24 -20.33
N ASN A 191 1.57 12.66 -21.35
CA ASN A 191 2.94 12.98 -21.80
C ASN A 191 4.06 12.66 -20.78
N ASN A 192 3.80 11.78 -19.81
CA ASN A 192 4.82 11.26 -18.89
C ASN A 192 5.34 9.90 -19.37
N LEU A 193 6.60 9.58 -19.04
CA LEU A 193 7.19 8.25 -19.31
C LEU A 193 6.42 7.09 -18.65
N LEU A 194 5.63 7.35 -17.61
CA LEU A 194 4.80 6.37 -16.91
C LEU A 194 3.49 6.03 -17.65
N ALA A 195 3.15 6.75 -18.72
CA ALA A 195 1.91 6.54 -19.48
C ALA A 195 1.76 5.10 -19.98
N HIS A 196 2.82 4.54 -20.58
CA HIS A 196 2.80 3.18 -21.12
C HIS A 196 2.58 2.12 -20.04
N GLU A 197 3.06 2.37 -18.81
CA GLU A 197 2.83 1.45 -17.70
C GLU A 197 1.35 1.43 -17.36
N LEU A 198 0.70 2.60 -17.20
CA LEU A 198 -0.73 2.65 -16.93
C LEU A 198 -1.57 2.03 -18.05
N GLU A 199 -1.23 2.30 -19.30
CA GLU A 199 -1.89 1.69 -20.46
C GLU A 199 -1.78 0.15 -20.43
N SER A 200 -0.61 -0.38 -20.07
CA SER A 200 -0.40 -1.84 -19.95
C SER A 200 -1.22 -2.47 -18.82
N LEU A 201 -1.59 -1.68 -17.81
CA LEU A 201 -2.48 -2.10 -16.72
C LEU A 201 -3.96 -1.90 -17.08
N GLY A 202 -4.26 -1.28 -18.23
CA GLY A 202 -5.62 -0.91 -18.63
C GLY A 202 -6.21 0.28 -17.86
N LEU A 203 -5.35 1.12 -17.27
CA LEU A 203 -5.75 2.31 -16.53
C LEU A 203 -5.76 3.57 -17.42
N ALA A 204 -6.50 4.58 -17.00
CA ALA A 204 -6.49 5.89 -17.65
C ALA A 204 -5.14 6.61 -17.43
N LEU A 205 -4.80 7.59 -18.27
CA LEU A 205 -3.59 8.41 -18.09
C LEU A 205 -3.75 9.51 -17.03
N GLU A 206 -4.98 9.74 -16.57
CA GLU A 206 -5.32 10.66 -15.50
C GLU A 206 -6.45 10.05 -14.67
N GLY A 207 -6.29 10.02 -13.36
CA GLY A 207 -7.17 9.25 -12.49
C GLY A 207 -6.78 9.32 -11.02
N SER A 208 -7.26 8.33 -10.27
CA SER A 208 -7.10 8.21 -8.82
C SER A 208 -6.70 6.78 -8.48
N PHE A 209 -5.56 6.59 -7.81
CA PHE A 209 -5.14 5.24 -7.41
C PHE A 209 -6.13 4.59 -6.46
N LEU A 210 -6.84 5.37 -5.62
CA LEU A 210 -7.89 4.82 -4.78
C LEU A 210 -9.02 4.23 -5.62
N LYS A 211 -9.50 4.97 -6.62
CA LYS A 211 -10.54 4.52 -7.55
C LYS A 211 -10.11 3.25 -8.28
N ASP A 212 -8.89 3.25 -8.81
CA ASP A 212 -8.34 2.09 -9.52
C ASP A 212 -8.21 0.88 -8.58
N GLY A 213 -7.74 1.07 -7.34
CA GLY A 213 -7.66 -0.01 -6.37
C GLY A 213 -9.02 -0.59 -5.97
N ILE A 214 -10.03 0.26 -5.79
CA ILE A 214 -11.41 -0.18 -5.49
C ILE A 214 -11.92 -1.13 -6.58
N ARG A 215 -11.68 -0.78 -7.85
CA ARG A 215 -12.13 -1.58 -9.00
C ARG A 215 -11.55 -3.00 -9.00
N TYR A 216 -10.31 -3.17 -8.54
CA TYR A 216 -9.56 -4.43 -8.66
C TYR A 216 -9.47 -5.24 -7.36
N ALA A 217 -9.78 -4.64 -6.21
CA ALA A 217 -9.72 -5.34 -4.92
C ALA A 217 -10.79 -6.43 -4.81
N ASP A 218 -10.43 -7.59 -4.25
CA ASP A 218 -11.38 -8.68 -3.98
C ASP A 218 -12.41 -8.30 -2.91
N LEU A 219 -11.98 -7.61 -1.85
CA LEU A 219 -12.84 -7.09 -0.78
C LEU A 219 -12.46 -5.66 -0.43
N LEU A 220 -13.46 -4.92 0.05
CA LEU A 220 -13.34 -3.54 0.51
C LEU A 220 -13.84 -3.45 1.94
N ASN A 221 -13.34 -2.49 2.71
CA ASN A 221 -14.02 -2.02 3.89
C ASN A 221 -13.59 -0.58 4.22
N THR A 222 -14.23 0.00 5.23
CA THR A 222 -13.86 1.29 5.78
C THR A 222 -14.01 1.29 7.30
N ILE A 223 -13.43 2.32 7.94
CA ILE A 223 -13.52 2.53 9.38
C ILE A 223 -14.77 3.29 9.82
N SER A 224 -15.58 3.80 8.87
CA SER A 224 -16.79 4.60 9.18
C SER A 224 -17.91 4.40 8.16
N GLU A 225 -18.97 3.71 8.58
CA GLU A 225 -20.21 3.57 7.80
C GLU A 225 -20.82 4.94 7.49
N ALA A 226 -20.77 5.87 8.44
CA ALA A 226 -21.30 7.22 8.26
C ALA A 226 -20.57 7.96 7.12
N HIS A 227 -19.23 7.89 7.08
CA HIS A 227 -18.46 8.51 6.01
C HIS A 227 -18.71 7.84 4.65
N LEU A 228 -18.84 6.50 4.61
CA LEU A 228 -19.21 5.81 3.38
C LEU A 228 -20.56 6.32 2.83
N GLN A 229 -21.57 6.44 3.69
CA GLN A 229 -22.89 6.96 3.28
C GLN A 229 -22.83 8.42 2.81
N GLU A 230 -21.94 9.24 3.36
CA GLU A 230 -21.70 10.61 2.88
C GLU A 230 -21.06 10.62 1.49
N VAL A 231 -20.05 9.78 1.25
CA VAL A 231 -19.40 9.65 -0.06
C VAL A 231 -20.39 9.18 -1.13
N LEU A 232 -21.19 8.16 -0.82
CA LEU A 232 -22.18 7.61 -1.76
C LEU A 232 -23.28 8.61 -2.14
N LYS A 233 -23.52 9.63 -1.31
CA LYS A 233 -24.55 10.67 -1.56
C LYS A 233 -23.98 11.94 -2.20
N ASN A 234 -22.67 12.10 -2.24
CA ASN A 234 -22.03 13.36 -2.60
C ASN A 234 -21.20 13.21 -3.89
N GLU A 235 -21.63 13.87 -4.96
CA GLU A 235 -20.91 13.91 -6.24
C GLU A 235 -19.62 14.75 -6.20
N GLY A 236 -19.33 15.43 -5.07
CA GLY A 236 -18.15 16.29 -4.90
C GLY A 236 -16.81 15.58 -4.73
N PHE A 237 -16.77 14.25 -4.66
CA PHE A 237 -15.52 13.49 -4.62
C PHE A 237 -14.93 13.34 -6.02
N ASN A 238 -13.61 13.58 -6.13
CA ASN A 238 -12.91 13.52 -7.41
C ASN A 238 -13.10 12.16 -8.12
N PHE A 239 -13.08 12.19 -9.45
CA PHE A 239 -13.12 11.01 -10.34
C PHE A 239 -14.34 10.09 -10.18
N ASN A 240 -15.46 10.57 -9.64
CA ASN A 240 -16.69 9.80 -9.41
C ASN A 240 -16.46 8.55 -8.55
N LEU A 241 -15.85 8.73 -7.38
CA LEU A 241 -15.57 7.63 -6.46
C LEU A 241 -16.83 6.86 -6.04
N ALA A 242 -17.98 7.54 -5.94
CA ALA A 242 -19.26 6.93 -5.62
C ALA A 242 -19.71 5.87 -6.64
N ASP A 243 -19.44 6.08 -7.92
CA ASP A 243 -19.84 5.14 -8.99
C ASP A 243 -19.16 3.79 -8.78
N VAL A 244 -17.84 3.78 -8.59
CA VAL A 244 -17.08 2.53 -8.43
C VAL A 244 -17.40 1.83 -7.09
N LEU A 245 -17.71 2.59 -6.04
CA LEU A 245 -18.14 2.01 -4.76
C LEU A 245 -19.52 1.35 -4.88
N ASN A 246 -20.43 1.93 -5.66
CA ASN A 246 -21.73 1.31 -5.93
C ASN A 246 -21.61 0.06 -6.79
N GLU A 247 -20.69 0.03 -7.76
CA GLU A 247 -20.38 -1.18 -8.55
C GLU A 247 -19.82 -2.32 -7.69
N LYS A 248 -19.13 -1.99 -6.59
CA LYS A 248 -18.46 -2.91 -5.66
C LYS A 248 -19.21 -3.14 -4.35
N LYS A 249 -20.50 -2.79 -4.30
CA LYS A 249 -21.26 -2.73 -3.04
C LYS A 249 -21.44 -4.09 -2.36
N ASP A 250 -21.43 -5.17 -3.13
CA ASP A 250 -21.55 -6.54 -2.59
C ASP A 250 -20.24 -7.02 -1.96
N GLU A 251 -19.14 -6.30 -2.18
CA GLU A 251 -17.80 -6.60 -1.65
C GLU A 251 -17.33 -5.65 -0.53
N ILE A 252 -18.19 -4.71 -0.11
CA ILE A 252 -17.96 -3.77 1.02
C ILE A 252 -18.46 -4.36 2.35
#